data_AF-A0A963M9S7-F1
#
_entry.id   AF-A0A963M9S7-F1
#
_cell.length_a   1.000
_cell.length_b   1.000
_cell.length_c   1.000
_cell.angle_alpha   90.00
_cell.angle_beta   90.00
_cell.angle_gamma   90.00
#
_symmetry.space_group_name_H-M   'P 1'
#
loop_
_entity.id
_entity.type
_entity.pdbx_description
1 polymer ?
#
loop_
_entity_poly.entity_id
_entity_poly.type
_entity_poly.pdbx_seq_one_letter_code
_entity_poly.pdbx_strand_id
1 'polypeptide(L)'
;MRICVVGAGAIGGMLGARLALAGNTVSLVARGAHLQAIRSDGLALIDDAGVQHVARPACATDTLAELGPQDVVVLAMKAHQVADVAAQLTPLLESGTRIVTMQNGIPWWYFHGLTGPWHGTALHSLDPDGSIARHVPAERIIGSVVYPACEVIRPGVIRVIEGNRFSLGEPDGSDTPSIRAISAVF
;
A
#
# COMPACT_ATOMS: atom_id res chain seq x y z
N MET A 1 11.99 8.36 -2.16
CA MET A 1 10.59 8.85 -2.21
C MET A 1 9.99 8.87 -0.81
N ARG A 2 8.97 9.70 -0.58
CA ARG A 2 8.07 9.67 0.59
C ARG A 2 6.96 8.67 0.32
N ILE A 3 6.93 7.58 1.07
CA ILE A 3 6.01 6.46 0.86
C ILE A 3 5.24 6.20 2.14
N CYS A 4 3.92 6.26 2.07
CA CYS A 4 3.05 5.85 3.17
C CYS A 4 2.46 4.47 2.88
N VAL A 5 2.70 3.50 3.77
CA VAL A 5 2.03 2.19 3.70
C VAL A 5 0.85 2.17 4.66
N VAL A 6 -0.35 2.16 4.10
CA VAL A 6 -1.59 2.07 4.86
C VAL A 6 -1.94 0.60 5.09
N GLY A 7 -1.77 0.15 6.33
CA GLY A 7 -1.91 -1.26 6.71
C GLY A 7 -0.57 -1.99 6.70
N ALA A 8 0.29 -1.69 7.68
CA ALA A 8 1.55 -2.40 7.89
C ALA A 8 1.34 -3.78 8.56
N GLY A 9 0.47 -4.61 7.97
CA GLY A 9 0.36 -6.04 8.29
C GLY A 9 1.45 -6.85 7.60
N ALA A 10 1.17 -8.12 7.29
CA ALA A 10 2.18 -9.02 6.72
C ALA A 10 2.81 -8.50 5.40
N ILE A 11 1.99 -8.22 4.38
CA ILE A 11 2.49 -7.74 3.08
C ILE A 11 2.94 -6.29 3.16
N GLY A 12 2.09 -5.40 3.70
CA GLY A 12 2.39 -3.97 3.79
C GLY A 12 3.64 -3.70 4.63
N GLY A 13 3.78 -4.37 5.77
CA GLY A 13 4.97 -4.20 6.60
C GLY A 13 6.21 -4.83 5.98
N MET A 14 6.12 -5.96 5.28
CA MET A 14 7.27 -6.49 4.53
C MET A 14 7.76 -5.49 3.48
N LEU A 15 6.85 -4.98 2.64
CA LEU A 15 7.18 -3.99 1.61
C LEU A 15 7.71 -2.70 2.26
N GLY A 16 7.03 -2.20 3.30
CA GLY A 16 7.44 -1.00 4.02
C GLY A 16 8.82 -1.13 4.67
N ALA A 17 9.15 -2.29 5.24
CA ALA A 17 10.47 -2.58 5.77
C ALA A 17 11.54 -2.58 4.67
N ARG A 18 11.30 -3.27 3.54
CA ARG A 18 12.23 -3.28 2.40
C ARG A 18 12.46 -1.88 1.83
N LEU A 19 11.40 -1.10 1.64
CA LEU A 19 11.48 0.27 1.14
C LEU A 19 12.28 1.19 2.08
N ALA A 20 12.09 1.06 3.39
CA ALA A 20 12.84 1.82 4.38
C ALA A 20 14.32 1.43 4.40
N LEU A 21 14.63 0.12 4.33
CA LEU A 21 16.00 -0.40 4.26
C LEU A 21 16.71 0.05 2.96
N ALA A 22 15.96 0.25 1.88
CA ALA A 22 16.46 0.81 0.62
C ALA A 22 16.65 2.35 0.65
N GLY A 23 16.44 3.00 1.81
CA GLY A 23 16.69 4.44 1.99
C GLY A 23 15.54 5.37 1.63
N ASN A 24 14.32 4.84 1.42
CA ASN A 24 13.14 5.70 1.23
C ASN A 24 12.64 6.28 2.57
N THR A 25 11.98 7.43 2.50
CA THR A 25 11.28 8.02 3.64
C THR A 25 9.94 7.32 3.79
N VAL A 26 9.89 6.27 4.61
CA VAL A 26 8.69 5.43 4.78
C VAL A 26 7.93 5.79 6.05
N SER A 27 6.62 5.99 5.89
CA SER A 27 5.65 6.06 6.99
C SER A 27 4.79 4.80 7.01
N LEU A 28 4.59 4.21 8.20
CA LEU A 28 3.80 3.00 8.37
C LEU A 28 2.53 3.29 9.16
N VAL A 29 1.38 2.93 8.60
CA VAL A 29 0.11 3.00 9.33
C VAL A 29 -0.22 1.62 9.90
N ALA A 30 -0.18 1.51 11.23
CA ALA A 30 -0.46 0.31 12.00
C ALA A 30 -1.35 0.66 13.19
N ARG A 31 -1.83 -0.35 13.94
CA ARG A 31 -2.65 -0.12 15.14
C ARG A 31 -2.26 -1.06 16.28
N GLY A 32 -2.69 -0.72 17.50
CA GLY A 32 -2.59 -1.58 18.67
C GLY A 32 -1.16 -2.00 19.02
N ALA A 33 -0.98 -3.23 19.49
CA ALA A 33 0.33 -3.75 19.91
C ALA A 33 1.37 -3.73 18.79
N HIS A 34 0.95 -3.94 17.53
CA HIS A 34 1.86 -3.91 16.39
C HIS A 34 2.45 -2.52 16.17
N LEU A 35 1.63 -1.47 16.25
CA LEU A 35 2.10 -0.07 16.18
C LEU A 35 3.08 0.26 17.30
N GLN A 36 2.76 -0.15 18.54
CA GLN A 36 3.63 0.13 19.69
C GLN A 36 5.01 -0.51 19.53
N ALA A 37 5.05 -1.77 19.09
CA ALA A 37 6.31 -2.47 18.82
C ALA A 37 7.13 -1.82 17.70
N ILE A 38 6.48 -1.34 16.62
CA ILE A 38 7.17 -0.61 15.56
C ILE A 38 7.77 0.70 16.09
N ARG A 39 7.04 1.42 16.95
CA ARG A 39 7.53 2.68 17.55
C ARG A 39 8.72 2.46 18.49
N SER A 40 8.70 1.41 19.31
CA SER A 40 9.78 1.11 20.26
C SER A 40 11.04 0.56 19.57
N ASP A 41 10.86 -0.47 18.74
CA ASP A 41 11.97 -1.33 18.31
C ASP A 41 12.26 -1.22 16.82
N GLY A 42 11.41 -0.53 16.06
CA GLY A 42 11.37 -0.62 14.60
C GLY A 42 10.58 -1.83 14.12
N LEU A 43 10.50 -2.00 12.81
CA LEU A 43 9.85 -3.15 12.17
C LEU A 43 10.91 -4.18 11.79
N ALA A 44 10.88 -5.34 12.45
CA ALA A 44 11.76 -6.44 12.09
C ALA A 44 11.18 -7.24 10.92
N LEU A 45 12.03 -7.52 9.93
CA LEU A 45 11.73 -8.36 8.79
C LEU A 45 12.70 -9.54 8.77
N ILE A 46 12.17 -10.74 8.90
CA ILE A 46 12.90 -11.98 8.66
C ILE A 46 12.66 -12.35 7.20
N ASP A 47 13.70 -12.33 6.38
CA ASP A 47 13.60 -12.69 4.97
C ASP A 47 13.47 -14.21 4.76
N ASP A 48 13.33 -14.61 3.50
CA ASP A 48 13.17 -16.01 3.08
C ASP A 48 14.44 -16.86 3.32
N ALA A 49 15.60 -16.23 3.50
CA ALA A 49 16.83 -16.87 3.96
C ALA A 49 16.92 -16.98 5.49
N GLY A 50 15.93 -16.46 6.22
CA GLY A 50 15.91 -16.44 7.69
C GLY A 50 16.74 -15.33 8.32
N VAL A 51 17.28 -14.38 7.52
CA VAL A 51 18.06 -13.26 8.02
C VAL A 51 17.12 -12.18 8.53
N GLN A 52 17.37 -11.70 9.75
CA GLN A 52 16.58 -10.63 10.36
C GLN A 52 17.20 -9.26 10.06
N HIS A 53 16.38 -8.39 9.49
CA HIS A 53 16.65 -6.97 9.28
C HIS A 53 15.74 -6.14 10.17
N VAL A 54 16.17 -4.94 10.57
CA VAL A 54 15.33 -4.02 11.35
C VAL A 54 15.22 -2.70 10.61
N ALA A 55 14.02 -2.41 10.12
CA ALA A 55 13.69 -1.14 9.49
C ALA A 55 13.22 -0.13 10.54
N ARG A 56 13.77 1.09 10.50
CA ARG A 56 13.27 2.21 11.30
C ARG A 56 12.51 3.18 10.37
N PRO A 57 11.17 3.12 10.33
CA PRO A 57 10.41 4.03 9.49
C PRO A 57 10.59 5.47 9.97
N ALA A 58 10.42 6.44 9.06
CA ALA A 58 10.41 7.85 9.41
C ALA A 58 9.27 8.20 10.36
N CYS A 59 8.12 7.51 10.22
CA CYS A 59 7.01 7.59 11.15
C CYS A 59 6.24 6.27 11.22
N ALA A 60 5.71 5.95 12.40
CA ALA A 60 4.72 4.91 12.59
C ALA A 60 3.53 5.49 13.36
N THR A 61 2.33 5.41 12.79
CA THR A 61 1.13 6.02 13.36
C THR A 61 -0.13 5.19 13.08
N ASP A 62 -1.22 5.48 13.78
CA ASP A 62 -2.58 5.06 13.44
C ASP A 62 -3.40 6.21 12.84
N THR A 63 -2.82 7.41 12.73
CA THR A 63 -3.51 8.65 12.33
C THR A 63 -2.92 9.22 11.04
N LEU A 64 -3.63 9.03 9.92
CA LEU A 64 -3.18 9.43 8.58
C LEU A 64 -2.91 10.95 8.45
N ALA A 65 -3.68 11.77 9.17
CA ALA A 65 -3.56 13.23 9.12
C ALA A 65 -2.19 13.76 9.60
N GLU A 66 -1.42 12.96 10.34
CA GLU A 66 -0.10 13.35 10.87
C GLU A 66 1.03 13.29 9.82
N LEU A 67 0.81 12.59 8.69
CA LEU A 67 1.89 12.23 7.77
C LEU A 67 2.13 13.26 6.65
N GLY A 68 1.14 14.11 6.39
CA GLY A 68 1.16 15.06 5.28
C GLY A 68 1.30 14.40 3.90
N PRO A 69 1.54 15.20 2.85
CA PRO A 69 1.58 14.71 1.48
C PRO A 69 2.67 13.66 1.21
N GLN A 70 2.33 12.68 0.38
CA GLN A 70 3.19 11.56 0.01
C GLN A 70 3.38 11.49 -1.50
N ASP A 71 4.52 10.97 -1.95
CA ASP A 71 4.73 10.69 -3.38
C ASP A 71 3.92 9.43 -3.76
N VAL A 72 3.91 8.43 -2.87
CA VAL A 72 3.20 7.16 -3.04
C VAL A 72 2.44 6.77 -1.77
N VAL A 73 1.17 6.40 -1.92
CA VAL A 73 0.36 5.79 -0.87
C VAL A 73 0.10 4.33 -1.27
N VAL A 74 0.49 3.39 -0.41
CA VAL A 74 0.26 1.96 -0.64
C VAL A 74 -0.90 1.49 0.23
N LEU A 75 -1.96 0.97 -0.40
CA LEU A 75 -3.09 0.37 0.30
C LEU A 75 -2.85 -1.14 0.42
N ALA A 76 -2.37 -1.59 1.58
CA ALA A 76 -2.00 -2.99 1.85
C ALA A 76 -2.93 -3.68 2.85
N MET A 77 -4.10 -3.08 3.12
CA MET A 77 -5.15 -3.65 3.96
C MET A 77 -6.13 -4.53 3.17
N LYS A 78 -7.03 -5.22 3.89
CA LYS A 78 -8.08 -6.03 3.27
C LYS A 78 -9.08 -5.14 2.53
N ALA A 79 -9.63 -5.64 1.43
CA ALA A 79 -10.51 -4.87 0.56
C ALA A 79 -11.69 -4.21 1.29
N HIS A 80 -12.35 -4.94 2.20
CA HIS A 80 -13.49 -4.42 2.98
C HIS A 80 -13.12 -3.29 3.96
N GLN A 81 -11.83 -3.02 4.18
CA GLN A 81 -11.37 -1.95 5.07
C GLN A 81 -11.07 -0.65 4.32
N VAL A 82 -11.05 -0.68 2.99
CA VAL A 82 -10.66 0.48 2.17
C VAL A 82 -11.68 1.62 2.33
N ALA A 83 -12.97 1.31 2.37
CA ALA A 83 -14.04 2.31 2.57
C ALA A 83 -13.84 3.12 3.86
N ASP A 84 -13.48 2.47 4.96
CA ASP A 84 -13.30 3.11 6.27
C ASP A 84 -12.15 4.12 6.29
N VAL A 85 -11.15 3.94 5.43
CA VAL A 85 -9.96 4.81 5.37
C VAL A 85 -9.96 5.77 4.20
N ALA A 86 -10.82 5.57 3.19
CA ALA A 86 -10.79 6.33 1.94
C ALA A 86 -10.82 7.84 2.19
N ALA A 87 -11.79 8.32 2.99
CA ALA A 87 -11.92 9.74 3.34
C ALA A 87 -10.74 10.29 4.16
N GLN A 88 -9.99 9.42 4.84
CA GLN A 88 -8.85 9.80 5.67
C GLN A 88 -7.56 9.95 4.84
N LEU A 89 -7.55 9.55 3.57
CA LEU A 89 -6.37 9.64 2.71
C LEU A 89 -6.11 11.06 2.23
N THR A 90 -7.11 11.95 2.23
CA THR A 90 -7.01 13.32 1.69
C THR A 90 -5.75 14.09 2.13
N PRO A 91 -5.31 14.06 3.39
CA PRO A 91 -4.08 14.76 3.82
C PRO A 91 -2.79 14.24 3.16
N LEU A 92 -2.81 13.03 2.60
CA LEU A 92 -1.67 12.40 1.92
C LEU A 92 -1.59 12.73 0.43
N LEU A 93 -2.71 13.17 -0.17
CA LEU A 93 -2.86 13.27 -1.62
C LEU A 93 -2.61 14.69 -2.10
N GLU A 94 -1.40 14.97 -2.59
CA GLU A 94 -1.09 16.20 -3.32
C GLU A 94 -1.10 15.99 -4.84
N SER A 95 -0.79 17.05 -5.61
CA SER A 95 -0.63 16.93 -7.06
C SER A 95 0.48 15.93 -7.38
N GLY A 96 0.15 14.85 -8.10
CA GLY A 96 1.12 13.82 -8.49
C GLY A 96 1.20 12.60 -7.57
N THR A 97 0.60 12.61 -6.38
CA THR A 97 0.55 11.42 -5.51
C THR A 97 -0.09 10.24 -6.23
N ARG A 98 0.60 9.10 -6.24
CA ARG A 98 0.13 7.81 -6.78
C ARG A 98 -0.34 6.88 -5.66
N ILE A 99 -1.33 6.05 -5.95
CA ILE A 99 -1.94 5.13 -4.99
C ILE A 99 -1.78 3.69 -5.49
N VAL A 100 -0.92 2.92 -4.84
CA VAL A 100 -0.72 1.50 -5.19
C VAL A 100 -1.71 0.64 -4.41
N THR A 101 -2.59 -0.08 -5.10
CA THR A 101 -3.58 -0.95 -4.46
C THR A 101 -3.12 -2.40 -4.49
N MET A 102 -3.11 -3.06 -3.33
CA MET A 102 -2.60 -4.43 -3.14
C MET A 102 -3.66 -5.39 -2.59
N GLN A 103 -4.94 -5.10 -2.89
CA GLN A 103 -6.05 -5.94 -2.47
C GLN A 103 -6.15 -7.19 -3.34
N ASN A 104 -6.42 -8.34 -2.72
CA ASN A 104 -6.80 -9.56 -3.44
C ASN A 104 -8.23 -9.44 -3.99
N GLY A 105 -8.47 -10.13 -5.11
CA GLY A 105 -9.78 -10.18 -5.77
C GLY A 105 -9.93 -9.12 -6.87
N ILE A 106 -11.17 -8.80 -7.23
CA ILE A 106 -11.46 -7.72 -8.17
C ILE A 106 -11.42 -6.38 -7.40
N PRO A 107 -10.63 -5.39 -7.83
CA PRO A 107 -10.64 -4.06 -7.22
C PRO A 107 -11.86 -3.23 -7.65
N TRP A 108 -12.29 -2.27 -6.83
CA TRP A 108 -13.46 -1.42 -7.15
C TRP A 108 -13.26 -0.60 -8.44
N TRP A 109 -12.01 -0.27 -8.76
CA TRP A 109 -11.61 0.50 -9.93
C TRP A 109 -11.38 -0.36 -11.19
N TYR A 110 -11.64 -1.68 -11.15
CA TYR A 110 -11.23 -2.64 -12.18
C TYR A 110 -11.57 -2.24 -13.62
N PHE A 111 -12.73 -1.63 -13.85
CA PHE A 111 -13.18 -1.23 -15.19
C PHE A 111 -12.73 0.17 -15.61
N HIS A 112 -11.97 0.88 -14.77
CA HIS A 112 -11.37 2.15 -15.14
C HIS A 112 -10.22 1.93 -16.12
N GLY A 113 -10.13 2.75 -17.17
CA GLY A 113 -9.07 2.65 -18.19
C GLY A 113 -9.22 1.49 -19.19
N LEU A 114 -10.05 0.49 -18.92
CA LEU A 114 -10.28 -0.64 -19.82
C LEU A 114 -11.16 -0.27 -21.01
N THR A 115 -10.92 -0.85 -22.18
CA THR A 115 -11.83 -0.73 -23.33
C THR A 115 -12.96 -1.77 -23.26
N GLY A 116 -14.04 -1.57 -24.02
CA GLY A 116 -15.13 -2.53 -24.17
C GLY A 116 -16.42 -2.18 -23.41
N PRO A 117 -17.39 -3.09 -23.35
CA PRO A 117 -18.77 -2.80 -22.92
C PRO A 117 -18.89 -2.45 -21.43
N TRP A 118 -17.88 -2.77 -20.63
CA TRP A 118 -17.86 -2.50 -19.19
C TRP A 118 -17.04 -1.27 -18.82
N HIS A 119 -16.49 -0.52 -19.79
CA HIS A 119 -15.66 0.66 -19.52
C HIS A 119 -16.29 1.60 -18.49
N GLY A 120 -15.55 1.89 -17.42
CA GLY A 120 -15.98 2.82 -16.37
C GLY A 120 -17.14 2.31 -15.49
N THR A 121 -17.53 1.04 -15.59
CA THR A 121 -18.62 0.48 -14.78
C THR A 121 -18.26 0.49 -13.30
N ALA A 122 -19.12 1.10 -12.48
CA ALA A 122 -19.00 1.06 -11.03
C ALA A 122 -19.41 -0.30 -10.48
N LEU A 123 -18.58 -0.86 -9.60
CA LEU A 123 -18.81 -2.15 -8.96
C LEU A 123 -19.47 -1.95 -7.59
N HIS A 124 -20.81 -1.86 -7.56
CA HIS A 124 -21.58 -1.65 -6.31
C HIS A 124 -21.39 -2.76 -5.26
N SER A 125 -20.94 -3.97 -5.64
CA SER A 125 -20.60 -5.02 -4.68
C SER A 125 -19.32 -4.73 -3.89
N LEU A 126 -18.47 -3.81 -4.39
CA LEU A 126 -17.18 -3.45 -3.82
C LEU A 126 -17.15 -2.01 -3.29
N ASP A 127 -17.91 -1.12 -3.92
CA ASP A 127 -18.09 0.29 -3.53
C ASP A 127 -19.58 0.69 -3.64
N PRO A 128 -20.44 0.26 -2.70
CA PRO A 128 -21.90 0.35 -2.84
C PRO A 128 -22.44 1.76 -3.07
N ASP A 129 -21.85 2.74 -2.39
CA ASP A 129 -22.27 4.14 -2.37
C ASP A 129 -21.28 5.08 -3.08
N GLY A 130 -20.26 4.51 -3.74
CA GLY A 130 -19.20 5.26 -4.41
C GLY A 130 -18.27 6.02 -3.45
N SER A 131 -18.29 5.68 -2.15
CA SER A 131 -17.47 6.36 -1.14
C SER A 131 -15.98 6.19 -1.39
N ILE A 132 -15.55 5.01 -1.86
CA ILE A 132 -14.14 4.78 -2.17
C ILE A 132 -13.73 5.63 -3.36
N ALA A 133 -14.45 5.53 -4.49
CA ALA A 133 -14.13 6.27 -5.72
C ALA A 133 -14.13 7.79 -5.52
N ARG A 134 -14.96 8.33 -4.63
CA ARG A 134 -15.01 9.77 -4.30
C ARG A 134 -13.72 10.27 -3.65
N HIS A 135 -13.06 9.44 -2.85
CA HIS A 135 -11.87 9.84 -2.09
C HIS A 135 -10.56 9.25 -2.64
N VAL A 136 -10.66 8.24 -3.52
CA VAL A 136 -9.54 7.58 -4.18
C VAL A 136 -9.74 7.67 -5.70
N PRO A 137 -9.36 8.80 -6.31
CA PRO A 137 -9.55 9.02 -7.74
C PRO A 137 -8.78 7.99 -8.56
N ALA A 138 -9.47 7.34 -9.51
CA ALA A 138 -8.94 6.19 -10.23
C ALA A 138 -7.74 6.55 -11.12
N GLU A 139 -7.62 7.80 -11.55
CA GLU A 139 -6.47 8.30 -12.33
C GLU A 139 -5.16 8.30 -11.55
N ARG A 140 -5.21 8.19 -10.21
CA ARG A 140 -4.03 8.12 -9.33
C ARG A 140 -3.61 6.68 -9.05
N ILE A 141 -4.43 5.71 -9.42
CA ILE A 141 -4.27 4.32 -9.02
C ILE A 141 -3.20 3.65 -9.87
N ILE A 142 -2.38 2.85 -9.20
CA ILE A 142 -1.53 1.84 -9.81
C ILE A 142 -2.00 0.50 -9.26
N GLY A 143 -2.42 -0.38 -10.15
CA GLY A 143 -2.78 -1.74 -9.80
C GLY A 143 -1.55 -2.54 -9.42
N SER A 144 -1.67 -3.40 -8.39
CA SER A 144 -0.61 -4.34 -8.04
C SER A 144 -1.12 -5.76 -7.87
N VAL A 145 -0.37 -6.72 -8.44
CA VAL A 145 -0.53 -8.15 -8.14
C VAL A 145 0.59 -8.57 -7.20
N VAL A 146 0.21 -9.05 -6.03
CA VAL A 146 1.11 -9.47 -4.95
C VAL A 146 1.35 -10.96 -5.04
N TYR A 147 2.61 -11.36 -5.26
CA TYR A 147 3.02 -12.77 -5.21
C TYR A 147 3.62 -13.23 -3.86
N PRO A 148 4.24 -12.37 -3.02
CA PRO A 148 4.82 -12.80 -1.76
C PRO A 148 3.79 -13.35 -0.78
N ALA A 149 4.24 -14.31 0.03
CA ALA A 149 3.56 -14.79 1.22
C ALA A 149 4.35 -14.35 2.46
N CYS A 150 3.68 -13.73 3.41
CA CYS A 150 4.28 -13.25 4.66
C CYS A 150 3.32 -13.47 5.82
N GLU A 151 3.85 -13.50 7.03
CA GLU A 151 3.08 -13.54 8.28
C GLU A 151 3.63 -12.55 9.32
N VAL A 152 2.75 -12.01 10.15
CA VAL A 152 3.14 -11.28 11.36
C VAL A 152 3.25 -12.30 12.48
N ILE A 153 4.46 -12.73 12.82
CA ILE A 153 4.66 -13.80 13.83
C ILE A 153 4.53 -13.30 15.26
N ARG A 154 4.71 -12.00 15.49
CA ARG A 154 4.43 -11.27 16.73
C ARG A 154 4.39 -9.76 16.44
N PRO A 155 3.85 -8.91 17.35
CA PRO A 155 3.93 -7.46 17.19
C PRO A 155 5.33 -6.97 16.81
N GLY A 156 5.42 -6.13 15.78
CA GLY A 156 6.67 -5.59 15.25
C GLY A 156 7.55 -6.56 14.43
N VAL A 157 7.13 -7.81 14.17
CA VAL A 157 7.94 -8.79 13.43
C VAL A 157 7.17 -9.46 12.32
N ILE A 158 7.74 -9.40 11.13
CA ILE A 158 7.22 -10.03 9.91
C ILE A 158 8.21 -11.08 9.44
N ARG A 159 7.69 -12.23 9.01
CA ARG A 159 8.46 -13.29 8.35
C ARG A 159 7.97 -13.44 6.92
N VAL A 160 8.91 -13.43 5.98
CA VAL A 160 8.68 -13.84 4.60
C VAL A 160 8.65 -15.36 4.55
N ILE A 161 7.58 -15.92 4.00
CA ILE A 161 7.45 -17.35 3.76
C ILE A 161 8.01 -17.67 2.38
N GLU A 162 7.61 -16.87 1.39
CA GLU A 162 8.02 -17.08 -0.01
C GLU A 162 7.90 -15.77 -0.81
N GLY A 163 8.84 -15.58 -1.74
CA GLY A 163 8.72 -14.63 -2.83
C GLY A 163 8.96 -13.16 -2.46
N ASN A 164 9.23 -12.37 -3.49
CA ASN A 164 9.51 -10.93 -3.38
C ASN A 164 8.94 -10.12 -4.56
N ARG A 165 8.12 -10.72 -5.43
CA ARG A 165 7.71 -10.11 -6.69
C ARG A 165 6.39 -9.36 -6.60
N PHE A 166 6.38 -8.10 -7.02
CA PHE A 166 5.15 -7.34 -7.24
C PHE A 166 5.05 -6.98 -8.72
N SER A 167 3.87 -7.21 -9.31
CA SER A 167 3.56 -6.61 -10.61
C SER A 167 2.87 -5.28 -10.37
N LEU A 168 3.20 -4.26 -11.16
CA LEU A 168 2.58 -2.95 -11.14
C LEU A 168 2.00 -2.65 -12.53
N GLY A 169 0.84 -2.00 -12.61
CA GLY A 169 0.24 -1.58 -13.88
C GLY A 169 -0.65 -0.36 -13.73
N GLU A 170 -0.65 0.51 -14.75
CA GLU A 170 -1.67 1.55 -14.88
C GLU A 170 -3.01 0.91 -15.26
N PRO A 171 -4.16 1.39 -14.77
CA PRO A 171 -5.48 0.84 -15.12
C PRO A 171 -5.77 0.82 -16.62
N ASP A 172 -5.23 1.77 -17.37
CA ASP A 172 -5.35 1.86 -18.84
C ASP A 172 -4.25 1.10 -19.61
N GLY A 173 -3.33 0.45 -18.91
CA GLY A 173 -2.20 -0.28 -19.48
C GLY A 173 -1.05 0.61 -19.99
N SER A 174 -1.10 1.93 -19.75
CA SER A 174 -0.03 2.84 -20.14
C SER A 174 1.26 2.61 -19.33
N ASP A 175 2.39 2.97 -19.93
CA ASP A 175 3.70 2.95 -19.29
C ASP A 175 4.15 4.39 -19.02
N THR A 176 3.95 4.83 -17.77
CA THR A 176 4.18 6.22 -17.34
C THR A 176 5.53 6.40 -16.63
N PRO A 177 6.10 7.61 -16.62
CA PRO A 177 7.28 7.90 -15.80
C PRO A 177 7.07 7.59 -14.30
N SER A 178 5.86 7.81 -13.79
CA SER A 178 5.51 7.51 -12.40
C SER A 178 5.55 6.03 -12.09
N ILE A 179 4.98 5.15 -12.93
CA ILE A 179 5.02 3.71 -12.67
C ILE A 179 6.43 3.16 -12.75
N ARG A 180 7.27 3.65 -13.67
CA ARG A 180 8.69 3.27 -13.77
C ARG A 180 9.47 3.70 -12.52
N ALA A 181 9.25 4.92 -12.04
CA ALA A 181 9.91 5.42 -10.82
C ALA A 181 9.51 4.59 -9.59
N ILE A 182 8.24 4.20 -9.48
CA ILE A 182 7.74 3.35 -8.39
C ILE A 182 8.32 1.94 -8.50
N SER A 183 8.31 1.36 -9.70
CA SER A 183 8.90 0.03 -9.95
C SER A 183 10.40 -0.01 -9.67
N ALA A 184 11.12 1.10 -9.75
CA ALA A 184 12.56 1.15 -9.48
C ALA A 184 12.91 1.06 -7.98
N VAL A 185 11.95 1.33 -7.09
CA VAL A 185 12.18 1.24 -5.63
C VAL A 185 11.45 0.08 -4.96
N PHE A 186 10.44 -0.49 -5.61
CA PHE A 186 9.71 -1.69 -5.16
C PHE A 186 10.58 -2.95 -5.30
#